data_AF-A0A1F7LSM7-F1
#
_entry.id   AF-A0A1F7LSM7-F1
#
_cell.length_a   1.000
_cell.length_b   1.000
_cell.length_c   1.000
_cell.angle_alpha   90.00
_cell.angle_beta   90.00
_cell.angle_gamma   90.00
#
_symmetry.space_group_name_H-M   'P 1'
#
loop_
_entity.id
_entity.type
_entity.pdbx_description
1 polymer ?
#
loop_
_entity_poly.entity_id
_entity_poly.type
_entity_poly.pdbx_seq_one_letter_code
_entity_poly.pdbx_strand_id
1 'polypeptide(L)'
;MDRYLKIPFLGKLFYEFKHPDRLAELRLAPHLDRATATLGRVDRGAFFSRFAYPTLREAADDDPGAASALTYFYEPFLEAFDPELRKELGVWYTPPEIVRYQVRKVERLLKDKLGCRAGFADERVVVLDPCCGTGAYLLEVIRRIAAAIRARGDEAMLAAELLEAVSTRIIGFEILTAPFVIAQFQLYLILSDLGAALAGSRGPRCSSRMP
;
A
#
# COMPACT_ATOMS: atom_id res chain seq x y z
N MET A 1 21.91 -9.43 -2.21
CA MET A 1 20.99 -8.27 -2.36
C MET A 1 19.56 -8.59 -1.93
N ASP A 2 19.14 -9.86 -1.92
CA ASP A 2 17.80 -10.32 -1.49
C ASP A 2 17.37 -9.99 -0.06
N ARG A 3 18.28 -9.56 0.82
CA ARG A 3 17.95 -9.26 2.22
C ARG A 3 17.15 -7.97 2.41
N TYR A 4 17.06 -7.11 1.38
CA TYR A 4 16.43 -5.78 1.48
C TYR A 4 15.22 -5.57 0.57
N LEU A 5 15.02 -6.39 -0.47
CA LEU A 5 13.82 -6.36 -1.31
C LEU A 5 12.87 -7.48 -0.89
N LYS A 6 11.98 -7.17 0.06
CA LYS A 6 10.94 -8.10 0.53
C LYS A 6 9.82 -8.35 -0.48
N ILE A 7 9.93 -7.82 -1.70
CA ILE A 7 8.84 -7.76 -2.70
C ILE A 7 9.29 -8.56 -3.93
N PRO A 8 8.80 -9.80 -4.12
CA PRO A 8 9.27 -10.71 -5.15
C PRO A 8 9.23 -10.12 -6.56
N PHE A 9 8.17 -9.39 -6.90
CA PHE A 9 8.06 -8.71 -8.19
C PHE A 9 9.13 -7.63 -8.38
N LEU A 10 9.39 -6.79 -7.37
CA LEU A 10 10.45 -5.77 -7.48
C LEU A 10 11.83 -6.42 -7.55
N GLY A 11 12.05 -7.54 -6.85
CA GLY A 11 13.27 -8.33 -6.97
C GLY A 11 13.50 -8.80 -8.41
N LYS A 12 12.46 -9.34 -9.04
CA LYS A 12 12.49 -9.77 -10.45
C LYS A 12 12.67 -8.60 -11.41
N LEU A 13 11.93 -7.50 -11.22
CA LEU A 13 12.05 -6.30 -12.05
C LEU A 13 13.45 -5.69 -11.98
N PHE A 14 14.02 -5.63 -10.78
CA PHE A 14 15.39 -5.16 -10.58
C PHE A 14 16.41 -6.09 -11.22
N TYR A 15 16.17 -7.40 -11.21
CA TYR A 15 17.02 -8.36 -11.91
C TYR A 15 16.97 -8.16 -13.43
N GLU A 16 15.78 -7.99 -14.01
CA GLU A 16 15.59 -7.68 -15.44
C GLU A 16 16.29 -6.38 -15.84
N PHE A 17 16.15 -5.31 -15.04
CA PHE A 17 16.84 -4.05 -15.30
C PHE A 17 18.35 -4.10 -15.10
N LYS A 18 18.88 -5.13 -14.42
CA LYS A 18 20.32 -5.35 -14.30
C LYS A 18 20.89 -6.17 -15.45
N HIS A 19 20.05 -6.75 -16.30
CA HIS A 19 20.50 -7.53 -17.43
C HIS A 19 21.17 -6.62 -18.47
N PRO A 20 22.43 -6.85 -18.86
CA PRO A 20 23.17 -5.99 -19.78
C PRO A 20 22.43 -5.74 -21.11
N ASP A 21 21.81 -6.79 -21.65
CA ASP A 21 21.05 -6.70 -22.90
C ASP A 21 19.83 -5.78 -22.80
N ARG A 22 19.09 -5.84 -21.68
CA ARG A 22 17.93 -4.97 -21.43
C ARG A 22 18.34 -3.51 -21.22
N LEU A 23 19.46 -3.30 -20.50
CA LEU A 23 20.03 -1.97 -20.29
C LEU A 23 20.44 -1.31 -21.61
N ALA A 24 21.03 -2.08 -22.52
CA ALA A 24 21.43 -1.63 -23.84
C ALA A 24 20.22 -1.39 -24.75
N GLU A 25 19.28 -2.35 -24.82
CA GLU A 25 18.05 -2.28 -25.61
C GLU A 25 17.23 -1.03 -25.28
N LEU A 26 16.99 -0.80 -24.00
CA LEU A 26 16.17 0.32 -23.51
C LEU A 26 16.97 1.60 -23.24
N ARG A 27 18.29 1.57 -23.50
CA ARG A 27 19.24 2.67 -23.24
C ARG A 27 19.13 3.25 -21.82
N LEU A 28 18.90 2.39 -20.83
CA LEU A 28 18.58 2.82 -19.46
C LEU A 28 19.79 3.24 -18.64
N ALA A 29 21.00 2.80 -19.00
CA ALA A 29 22.23 3.10 -18.25
C ALA A 29 22.39 4.59 -17.86
N PRO A 30 22.35 5.57 -18.79
CA PRO A 30 22.49 6.99 -18.43
C PRO A 30 21.35 7.54 -17.56
N HIS A 31 20.19 6.89 -17.53
CA HIS A 31 19.07 7.27 -16.66
C HIS A 31 19.24 6.69 -15.26
N LEU A 32 19.69 5.44 -15.15
CA LEU A 32 19.99 4.80 -13.87
C LEU A 32 21.19 5.46 -13.18
N ASP A 33 22.21 5.88 -13.94
CA ASP A 33 23.34 6.62 -13.39
C ASP A 33 22.90 7.98 -12.83
N ARG A 34 22.05 8.70 -13.56
CA ARG A 34 21.46 9.97 -13.08
C ARG A 34 20.59 9.76 -11.84
N ALA A 35 19.75 8.73 -11.83
CA ALA A 35 18.93 8.39 -10.67
C ALA A 35 19.80 8.05 -9.46
N THR A 36 20.84 7.23 -9.65
CA THR A 36 21.79 6.83 -8.60
C THR A 36 22.57 8.03 -8.06
N ALA A 37 23.09 8.89 -8.94
CA ALA A 37 23.79 10.10 -8.54
C ALA A 37 22.88 11.07 -7.79
N THR A 38 21.61 11.18 -8.19
CA THR A 38 20.62 12.02 -7.50
C THR A 38 20.29 11.46 -6.12
N LEU A 39 19.99 10.16 -6.02
CA LEU A 39 19.72 9.50 -4.75
C LEU A 39 20.93 9.52 -3.81
N GLY A 40 22.15 9.47 -4.36
CA GLY A 40 23.39 9.56 -3.60
C GLY A 40 23.61 10.93 -2.91
N ARG A 41 22.88 11.98 -3.33
CA ARG A 41 22.93 13.31 -2.71
C ARG A 41 21.92 13.48 -1.57
N VAL A 42 21.01 12.52 -1.39
CA VAL A 42 19.95 12.61 -0.38
C VAL A 42 20.50 12.19 0.99
N ASP A 43 20.30 13.03 2.00
CA ASP A 43 20.46 12.62 3.39
C ASP A 43 19.42 11.55 3.73
N ARG A 44 19.88 10.31 3.81
CA ARG A 44 19.04 9.14 4.05
C ARG A 44 18.37 9.20 5.43
N GLY A 45 19.08 9.68 6.46
CA GLY A 45 18.54 9.75 7.81
C GLY A 45 17.38 10.74 7.88
N ALA A 46 17.59 11.95 7.36
CA ALA A 46 16.56 12.96 7.27
C ALA A 46 15.37 12.50 6.39
N PHE A 47 15.65 11.87 5.25
CA PHE A 47 14.61 11.38 4.33
C PHE A 47 13.73 10.32 4.99
N PHE A 48 14.31 9.24 5.51
CA PHE A 48 13.52 8.14 6.09
C PHE A 48 12.87 8.52 7.43
N SER A 49 13.30 9.58 8.10
CA SER A 49 12.59 10.13 9.27
C SER A 49 11.23 10.76 8.92
N ARG A 50 11.06 11.20 7.67
CA ARG A 50 9.84 11.87 7.17
C ARG A 50 9.08 11.03 6.15
N PHE A 51 9.75 10.05 5.53
CA PHE A 51 9.14 9.19 4.54
C PHE A 51 8.20 8.17 5.21
N ALA A 52 6.90 8.39 5.06
CA ALA A 52 5.87 7.48 5.54
C ALA A 52 5.43 6.50 4.44
N TYR A 53 5.56 5.20 4.71
CA TYR A 53 4.93 4.15 3.91
C TYR A 53 3.50 3.92 4.43
N PRO A 54 2.58 3.39 3.59
CA PRO A 54 1.24 3.04 4.05
C PRO A 54 1.31 1.95 5.11
N THR A 55 0.66 2.18 6.26
CA THR A 55 0.57 1.22 7.36
C THR A 55 -0.89 0.97 7.78
N LEU A 56 -1.12 -0.06 8.62
CA LEU A 56 -2.42 -0.33 9.24
C LEU A 56 -2.69 0.47 10.52
N ARG A 57 -1.77 1.35 10.94
CA ARG A 57 -2.02 2.25 12.06
C ARG A 57 -2.95 3.35 11.57
N GLU A 58 -3.95 3.71 12.37
CA GLU A 58 -4.71 4.92 12.10
C GLU A 58 -3.72 6.09 12.18
N ALA A 59 -3.60 6.82 11.07
CA ALA A 59 -2.94 8.12 11.06
C ALA A 59 -3.69 8.98 12.09
N ALA A 60 -2.98 9.62 13.02
CA ALA A 60 -3.60 10.65 13.85
C ALA A 60 -4.27 11.68 12.93
N ASP A 61 -5.35 12.36 13.37
CA ASP A 61 -6.05 13.31 12.50
C ASP A 61 -5.14 14.45 11.98
N ASP A 62 -3.99 14.68 12.64
CA ASP A 62 -2.92 15.61 12.26
C ASP A 62 -1.68 14.95 11.62
N ASP A 63 -1.71 13.65 11.31
CA ASP A 63 -0.60 12.93 10.68
C ASP A 63 -0.58 13.19 9.15
N PRO A 64 0.41 13.93 8.63
CA PRO A 64 0.54 14.21 7.20
C PRO A 64 0.76 12.95 6.35
N GLY A 65 1.07 11.80 6.99
CA GLY A 65 1.31 10.50 6.37
C GLY A 65 0.04 9.74 5.93
N ALA A 66 -1.15 10.32 6.10
CA ALA A 66 -2.38 9.71 5.58
C ALA A 66 -2.38 9.58 4.04
N ALA A 67 -1.69 10.50 3.35
CA ALA A 67 -1.18 10.26 2.02
C ALA A 67 0.18 9.57 2.15
N SER A 68 0.26 8.31 1.70
CA SER A 68 1.53 7.61 1.54
C SER A 68 2.52 8.51 0.80
N ALA A 69 3.78 8.55 1.19
CA ALA A 69 4.81 9.34 0.51
C ALA A 69 4.83 9.03 -1.00
N LEU A 70 4.47 7.81 -1.40
CA LEU A 70 4.32 7.42 -2.80
C LEU A 70 3.24 8.22 -3.53
N THR A 71 2.13 8.50 -2.86
CA THR A 71 1.05 9.32 -3.41
C THR A 71 1.47 10.78 -3.53
N TYR A 72 2.17 11.31 -2.52
CA TYR A 72 2.75 12.66 -2.56
C TYR A 72 3.79 12.83 -3.68
N PHE A 73 4.65 11.83 -3.92
CA PHE A 73 5.65 11.88 -4.99
C PHE A 73 5.04 11.67 -6.38
N TYR A 74 3.90 10.99 -6.47
CA TYR A 74 3.28 10.68 -7.75
C TYR A 74 2.63 11.90 -8.41
N GLU A 75 2.10 12.84 -7.63
CA GLU A 75 1.48 14.05 -8.19
C GLU A 75 2.48 14.97 -8.93
N PRO A 76 3.62 15.38 -8.31
CA PRO A 76 4.66 16.13 -9.01
C PRO A 76 5.27 15.34 -10.17
N PHE A 77 5.34 14.01 -10.05
CA PHE A 77 5.80 13.16 -11.15
C PHE A 77 4.85 13.24 -12.34
N LEU A 78 3.54 13.11 -12.14
CA LEU A 78 2.56 13.20 -13.22
C LEU A 78 2.55 14.58 -13.87
N GLU A 79 2.64 15.64 -13.06
CA GLU A 79 2.72 17.01 -13.56
C GLU A 79 3.95 17.25 -14.44
N ALA A 80 5.10 16.70 -14.05
CA ALA A 80 6.34 16.82 -14.81
C ALA A 80 6.44 15.85 -16.00
N PHE A 81 5.77 14.69 -15.93
CA PHE A 81 5.84 13.66 -16.96
C PHE A 81 5.02 14.03 -18.19
N ASP A 82 3.75 14.38 -17.99
CA ASP A 82 2.88 14.80 -19.10
C ASP A 82 1.63 15.55 -18.59
N PRO A 83 1.66 16.89 -18.54
CA PRO A 83 0.57 17.70 -18.02
C PRO A 83 -0.66 17.75 -18.93
N GLU A 84 -0.52 17.46 -20.23
CA GLU A 84 -1.65 17.35 -21.15
C GLU A 84 -2.34 16.00 -20.96
N LEU A 85 -1.58 14.91 -20.89
CA LEU A 85 -2.08 13.58 -20.58
C LEU A 85 -2.74 13.52 -19.19
N ARG A 86 -2.25 14.27 -18.19
CA ARG A 86 -2.93 14.42 -16.88
C ARG A 86 -4.36 14.96 -17.04
N LYS A 87 -4.55 15.97 -17.89
CA LYS A 87 -5.87 16.58 -18.14
C LYS A 87 -6.76 15.66 -18.97
N GLU A 88 -6.22 15.04 -20.01
CA GLU A 88 -6.95 14.10 -20.88
C GLU A 88 -7.40 12.86 -20.13
N LEU A 89 -6.55 12.31 -19.26
CA LEU A 89 -6.87 11.13 -18.44
C LEU A 89 -7.69 11.46 -17.19
N GLY A 90 -7.94 12.75 -16.90
CA GLY A 90 -8.74 13.18 -15.75
C GLY A 90 -8.19 12.70 -14.40
N VAL A 91 -6.87 12.54 -14.26
CA VAL A 91 -6.25 11.99 -13.05
C VAL A 91 -6.18 13.07 -11.98
N TRP A 92 -7.10 13.00 -11.02
CA TRP A 92 -7.15 13.89 -9.86
C TRP A 92 -6.98 13.08 -8.58
N TYR A 93 -6.15 13.59 -7.67
CA TYR A 93 -5.99 12.97 -6.37
C TYR A 93 -7.15 13.35 -5.45
N THR A 94 -7.79 12.35 -4.85
CA THR A 94 -8.78 12.58 -3.79
C THR A 94 -8.06 12.87 -2.48
N PRO A 95 -8.28 14.03 -1.84
CA PRO A 95 -7.62 14.33 -0.57
C PRO A 95 -7.92 13.26 0.49
N PRO A 96 -6.93 12.87 1.32
CA PRO A 96 -7.09 11.81 2.31
C PRO A 96 -8.29 12.03 3.26
N GLU A 97 -8.57 13.29 3.61
CA GLU A 97 -9.67 13.69 4.49
C GLU A 97 -11.02 13.32 3.88
N ILE A 98 -11.15 13.50 2.56
CA ILE A 98 -12.35 13.17 1.80
C ILE A 98 -12.52 11.65 1.75
N VAL A 99 -11.45 10.92 1.46
CA VAL A 99 -11.47 9.44 1.46
C VAL A 99 -11.89 8.92 2.82
N ARG A 100 -11.24 9.36 3.90
CA ARG A 100 -11.58 8.98 5.30
C ARG A 100 -13.03 9.29 5.64
N TYR A 101 -13.49 10.49 5.31
CA TYR A 101 -14.87 10.89 5.56
C TYR A 101 -15.86 9.97 4.85
N GLN A 102 -15.69 9.74 3.55
CA GLN A 102 -16.61 8.93 2.75
C GLN A 102 -16.62 7.47 3.20
N VAL A 103 -15.45 6.87 3.43
CA VAL A 103 -15.36 5.48 3.92
C VAL A 103 -16.02 5.33 5.28
N ARG A 104 -15.74 6.21 6.25
CA ARG A 104 -16.40 6.17 7.57
C ARG A 104 -17.91 6.38 7.50
N LYS A 105 -18.37 7.24 6.59
CA LYS A 105 -19.81 7.46 6.37
C LYS A 105 -20.48 6.19 5.83
N VAL A 106 -19.86 5.51 4.87
CA VAL A 106 -20.35 4.23 4.34
C VAL A 106 -20.34 3.16 5.44
N GLU A 107 -19.29 3.07 6.24
CA GLU A 107 -19.22 2.12 7.36
C GLU A 107 -20.37 2.32 8.35
N ARG A 108 -20.70 3.57 8.66
CA ARG A 108 -21.85 3.89 9.52
C ARG A 108 -23.17 3.43 8.90
N LEU A 109 -23.36 3.61 7.59
CA LEU A 109 -24.55 3.13 6.89
C LEU A 109 -24.64 1.59 6.89
N LEU A 110 -23.51 0.90 6.73
CA LEU A 110 -23.44 -0.56 6.83
C LEU A 110 -23.96 -1.03 8.21
N LYS A 111 -23.53 -0.37 9.28
CA LYS A 111 -23.93 -0.69 10.67
C LYS A 111 -25.38 -0.31 10.97
N ASP A 112 -25.76 0.94 10.67
CA ASP A 112 -27.02 1.53 11.12
C ASP A 112 -28.22 1.14 10.24
N LYS A 113 -28.00 0.88 8.93
CA LYS A 113 -29.08 0.71 7.94
C LYS A 113 -29.10 -0.67 7.30
N LEU A 114 -27.95 -1.32 7.15
CA LEU A 114 -27.84 -2.60 6.43
C LEU A 114 -27.65 -3.81 7.37
N GLY A 115 -27.60 -3.57 8.69
CA GLY A 115 -27.47 -4.65 9.68
C GLY A 115 -26.11 -5.35 9.67
N CYS A 116 -25.09 -4.75 9.04
CA CYS A 116 -23.72 -5.22 9.04
C CYS A 116 -22.98 -4.63 10.26
N ARG A 117 -23.21 -5.22 11.44
CA ARG A 117 -22.68 -4.70 12.72
C ARG A 117 -21.16 -4.56 12.74
N ALA A 118 -20.46 -5.44 12.02
CA ALA A 118 -19.00 -5.39 11.88
C ALA A 118 -18.51 -4.37 10.81
N GLY A 119 -19.41 -3.60 10.18
CA GLY A 119 -19.05 -2.65 9.12
C GLY A 119 -18.41 -3.37 7.94
N PHE A 120 -17.28 -2.85 7.44
CA PHE A 120 -16.52 -3.46 6.35
C PHE A 120 -15.91 -4.84 6.69
N ALA A 121 -15.76 -5.15 7.98
CA ALA A 121 -15.28 -6.46 8.44
C ALA A 121 -16.38 -7.53 8.45
N ASP A 122 -17.63 -7.20 8.10
CA ASP A 122 -18.70 -8.18 7.92
C ASP A 122 -18.47 -8.97 6.63
N GLU A 123 -18.50 -10.31 6.70
CA GLU A 123 -18.22 -11.20 5.56
C GLU A 123 -19.19 -11.01 4.38
N ARG A 124 -20.38 -10.46 4.63
CA ARG A 124 -21.38 -10.18 3.60
C ARG A 124 -21.06 -8.94 2.77
N VAL A 125 -20.10 -8.11 3.21
CA VAL A 125 -19.78 -6.84 2.56
C VAL A 125 -18.67 -7.05 1.52
N VAL A 126 -19.00 -6.85 0.25
CA VAL A 126 -18.03 -6.80 -0.86
C VAL A 126 -17.82 -5.35 -1.26
N VAL A 127 -16.56 -4.95 -1.42
CA VAL A 127 -16.16 -3.60 -1.82
C VAL A 127 -15.61 -3.63 -3.24
N LEU A 128 -16.20 -2.79 -4.10
CA LEU A 128 -15.80 -2.60 -5.48
C LEU A 128 -15.46 -1.13 -5.71
N ASP A 129 -14.24 -0.87 -6.17
CA ASP A 129 -13.80 0.43 -6.65
C ASP A 129 -13.46 0.34 -8.14
N PRO A 130 -14.31 0.88 -9.04
CA PRO A 130 -14.12 0.76 -10.49
C PRO A 130 -13.00 1.66 -11.05
N CYS A 131 -12.50 2.61 -10.26
CA CYS A 131 -11.46 3.56 -10.66
C CYS A 131 -10.56 3.87 -9.46
N CYS A 132 -9.87 2.84 -8.98
CA CYS A 132 -9.20 2.89 -7.69
C CYS A 132 -7.96 3.80 -7.67
N GLY A 133 -7.44 4.22 -8.83
CA GLY A 133 -6.26 5.06 -8.91
C GLY A 133 -5.09 4.41 -8.18
N THR A 134 -4.46 5.17 -7.28
CA THR A 134 -3.39 4.67 -6.41
C THR A 134 -3.89 3.83 -5.22
N GLY A 135 -5.18 3.50 -5.18
CA GLY A 135 -5.82 2.60 -4.22
C GLY A 135 -6.32 3.28 -2.95
N ALA A 136 -6.47 4.61 -2.91
CA ALA A 136 -6.74 5.35 -1.67
C ALA A 136 -7.96 4.84 -0.89
N TYR A 137 -9.09 4.60 -1.57
CA TYR A 137 -10.32 4.08 -0.95
C TYR A 137 -10.15 2.64 -0.46
N LEU A 138 -9.55 1.77 -1.28
CA LEU A 138 -9.31 0.38 -0.94
C LEU A 138 -8.43 0.27 0.32
N LEU A 139 -7.37 1.07 0.39
CA LEU A 139 -6.47 1.08 1.54
C LEU A 139 -7.17 1.57 2.81
N GLU A 140 -8.03 2.57 2.69
CA GLU A 140 -8.78 3.07 3.83
C GLU A 140 -9.81 2.04 4.31
N VAL A 141 -10.51 1.36 3.41
CA VAL A 141 -11.39 0.23 3.74
C VAL A 141 -10.61 -0.87 4.47
N ILE A 142 -9.43 -1.24 3.98
CA ILE A 142 -8.56 -2.25 4.62
C ILE A 142 -8.17 -1.83 6.03
N ARG A 143 -7.86 -0.54 6.25
CA ARG A 143 -7.63 0.02 7.60
C ARG A 143 -8.85 -0.11 8.49
N ARG A 144 -10.06 0.18 7.99
CA ARG A 144 -11.31 -0.01 8.76
C ARG A 144 -11.55 -1.48 9.14
N ILE A 145 -11.26 -2.41 8.24
CA ILE A 145 -11.38 -3.85 8.54
C ILE A 145 -10.37 -4.25 9.63
N ALA A 146 -9.10 -3.85 9.49
CA ALA A 146 -8.08 -4.10 10.48
C ALA A 146 -8.46 -3.52 11.87
N ALA A 147 -8.95 -2.28 11.91
CA ALA A 147 -9.41 -1.64 13.15
C ALA A 147 -10.57 -2.40 13.79
N ALA A 148 -11.54 -2.87 12.99
CA ALA A 148 -12.66 -3.65 13.48
C ALA A 148 -12.22 -5.03 14.03
N ILE A 149 -11.26 -5.70 13.40
CA ILE A 149 -10.69 -6.96 13.90
C ILE A 149 -9.98 -6.73 15.25
N ARG A 150 -9.14 -5.68 15.34
CA ARG A 150 -8.44 -5.33 16.59
C ARG A 150 -9.41 -5.01 17.72
N ALA A 151 -10.51 -4.31 17.44
CA ALA A 151 -11.53 -4.00 18.44
C ALA A 151 -12.24 -5.23 19.01
N ARG A 152 -12.20 -6.39 18.33
CA ARG A 152 -12.69 -7.67 18.85
C ARG A 152 -11.70 -8.36 19.81
N GLY A 153 -10.44 -7.89 19.87
CA GLY A 153 -9.38 -8.50 20.66
C GLY A 153 -8.58 -9.59 19.93
N ASP A 154 -8.81 -9.78 18.62
CA ASP A 154 -8.24 -10.87 17.82
C ASP A 154 -6.91 -10.49 17.13
N GLU A 155 -5.94 -9.97 17.88
CA GLU A 155 -4.64 -9.56 17.30
C GLU A 155 -3.87 -10.76 16.70
N ALA A 156 -4.09 -11.97 17.24
CA ALA A 156 -3.48 -13.20 16.74
C ALA A 156 -4.02 -13.62 15.36
N MET A 157 -5.28 -13.29 15.06
CA MET A 157 -5.97 -13.65 13.81
C MET A 157 -6.00 -12.51 12.79
N LEU A 158 -5.64 -11.28 13.19
CA LEU A 158 -5.66 -10.08 12.37
C LEU A 158 -5.11 -10.29 10.96
N ALA A 159 -3.92 -10.87 10.85
CA ALA A 159 -3.26 -11.04 9.57
C ALA A 159 -3.97 -12.07 8.67
N ALA A 160 -4.47 -13.17 9.23
CA ALA A 160 -5.18 -14.20 8.48
C ALA A 160 -6.55 -13.68 8.01
N GLU A 161 -7.33 -13.08 8.91
CA GLU A 161 -8.65 -12.53 8.59
C GLU A 161 -8.57 -11.35 7.61
N LEU A 162 -7.58 -10.46 7.77
CA LEU A 162 -7.41 -9.35 6.84
C LEU A 162 -6.97 -9.84 5.45
N LEU A 163 -6.07 -10.83 5.38
CA LEU A 163 -5.64 -11.41 4.11
C LEU A 163 -6.82 -12.06 3.39
N GLU A 164 -7.66 -12.80 4.10
CA GLU A 164 -8.87 -13.42 3.54
C GLU A 164 -9.84 -12.35 3.02
N ALA A 165 -10.12 -11.32 3.83
CA ALA A 165 -10.98 -10.21 3.45
C ALA A 165 -10.48 -9.50 2.18
N VAL A 166 -9.19 -9.18 2.13
CA VAL A 166 -8.56 -8.52 0.97
C VAL A 166 -8.63 -9.39 -0.27
N SER A 167 -8.37 -10.69 -0.13
CA SER A 167 -8.27 -11.60 -1.28
C SER A 167 -9.63 -11.96 -1.90
N THR A 168 -10.71 -11.88 -1.12
CA THR A 168 -12.04 -12.37 -1.53
C THR A 168 -13.08 -11.27 -1.71
N ARG A 169 -12.95 -10.12 -1.02
CA ARG A 169 -14.00 -9.10 -0.95
C ARG A 169 -13.59 -7.70 -1.38
N ILE A 170 -12.30 -7.43 -1.58
CA ILE A 170 -11.81 -6.10 -1.94
C ILE A 170 -11.36 -6.11 -3.41
N ILE A 171 -12.12 -5.41 -4.25
CA ILE A 171 -11.95 -5.44 -5.71
C ILE A 171 -11.71 -4.02 -6.21
N GLY A 172 -10.62 -3.83 -6.95
CA GLY A 172 -10.22 -2.55 -7.53
C GLY A 172 -9.90 -2.68 -9.01
N PHE A 173 -10.41 -1.75 -9.83
CA PHE A 173 -10.07 -1.62 -11.23
C PHE A 173 -9.39 -0.27 -11.47
N GLU A 174 -8.38 -0.27 -12.33
CA GLU A 174 -7.70 0.94 -12.78
C GLU A 174 -7.22 0.72 -14.21
N ILE A 175 -7.49 1.68 -15.09
CA ILE A 175 -7.15 1.61 -16.51
C ILE A 175 -5.68 1.99 -16.75
N LEU A 176 -5.13 2.86 -15.91
CA LEU A 176 -3.78 3.37 -16.05
C LEU A 176 -2.77 2.47 -15.34
N THR A 177 -1.73 2.07 -16.05
CA THR A 177 -0.70 1.16 -15.53
C THR A 177 0.05 1.73 -14.32
N ALA A 178 0.39 3.02 -14.35
CA ALA A 178 1.15 3.65 -13.27
C ALA A 178 0.42 3.69 -11.91
N PRO A 179 -0.82 4.24 -11.80
CA PRO A 179 -1.54 4.23 -10.53
C PRO A 179 -1.95 2.80 -10.11
N PHE A 180 -2.25 1.91 -11.07
CA PHE A 180 -2.46 0.49 -10.80
C PHE A 180 -1.26 -0.16 -10.08
N VAL A 181 -0.05 0.04 -10.59
CA VAL A 181 1.19 -0.49 -9.97
C VAL A 181 1.39 0.10 -8.58
N ILE A 182 1.10 1.40 -8.40
CA ILE A 182 1.18 2.05 -7.08
C ILE A 182 0.16 1.42 -6.11
N ALA A 183 -1.08 1.22 -6.52
CA ALA A 183 -2.10 0.58 -5.68
C ALA A 183 -1.66 -0.80 -5.22
N GLN A 184 -1.17 -1.64 -6.13
CA GLN A 184 -0.64 -2.96 -5.80
C GLN A 184 0.56 -2.90 -4.87
N PHE A 185 1.48 -1.96 -5.10
CA PHE A 185 2.65 -1.77 -4.26
C PHE A 185 2.28 -1.35 -2.84
N GLN A 186 1.33 -0.42 -2.68
CA GLN A 186 0.85 0.03 -1.37
C GLN A 186 0.14 -1.10 -0.62
N LEU A 187 -0.68 -1.90 -1.31
CA LEU A 187 -1.32 -3.08 -0.74
C LEU A 187 -0.27 -4.10 -0.25
N TYR A 188 0.75 -4.35 -1.07
CA TYR A 188 1.83 -5.27 -0.74
C TYR A 188 2.58 -4.84 0.53
N LEU A 189 2.89 -3.54 0.65
CA LEU A 189 3.59 -2.99 1.82
C LEU A 189 2.78 -3.21 3.11
N ILE A 190 1.47 -2.96 3.06
CA ILE A 190 0.55 -3.20 4.18
C ILE A 190 0.52 -4.68 4.58
N LEU A 191 0.37 -5.59 3.62
CA LEU A 191 0.31 -7.03 3.88
C LEU A 191 1.66 -7.59 4.35
N SER A 192 2.77 -7.03 3.87
CA SER A 192 4.11 -7.43 4.30
C SER A 192 4.42 -7.00 5.73
N ASP A 193 3.93 -5.84 6.15
CA ASP A 193 4.07 -5.37 7.53
C ASP A 193 3.35 -6.33 8.50
N LEU A 194 2.14 -6.78 8.13
CA LEU A 194 1.42 -7.84 8.85
C LEU A 194 2.21 -9.14 8.92
N GLY A 195 2.75 -9.61 7.79
CA GLY A 195 3.56 -10.83 7.74
C GLY A 195 4.83 -10.74 8.57
N ALA A 196 5.49 -9.58 8.59
CA ALA A 196 6.67 -9.33 9.41
C ALA A 196 6.34 -9.30 10.92
N ALA A 197 5.20 -8.73 11.31
CA ALA A 197 4.71 -8.76 12.68
C ALA A 197 4.40 -10.19 13.17
N LEU A 198 3.83 -11.03 12.30
CA LEU A 198 3.61 -12.47 12.58
C LEU A 198 4.91 -13.27 12.69
N ALA A 199 5.94 -12.95 11.90
CA ALA A 199 7.23 -13.62 11.95
C ALA A 199 8.02 -13.25 13.22
N GLY A 200 7.89 -12.01 13.70
CA GLY A 200 8.50 -11.53 14.95
C GLY A 200 7.90 -12.15 16.23
N SER A 201 6.67 -12.67 16.18
CA SER A 201 6.03 -13.35 17.32
C SER A 201 6.35 -14.85 17.40
N ARG A 202 6.99 -15.43 16.38
CA ARG A 202 7.59 -16.77 16.42
C ARG A 202 9.10 -16.66 16.67
N GLY A 203 9.47 -16.26 17.87
CA GLY A 203 10.82 -16.54 18.37
C GLY A 203 11.08 -18.07 18.35
N PRO A 204 12.31 -18.53 18.09
CA PRO A 204 12.62 -19.96 18.09
C PRO A 204 12.34 -20.53 19.49
N ARG A 205 11.35 -21.42 19.60
CA ARG A 205 11.18 -22.25 20.80
C ARG A 205 12.31 -23.26 20.81
N CYS A 206 13.38 -22.94 21.51
CA CYS A 206 14.38 -23.92 21.89
C CYS A 206 13.75 -24.82 22.96
N SER A 207 13.15 -25.95 22.56
CA SER A 207 12.79 -27.01 23.49
C SER A 207 13.97 -27.98 23.58
N SER A 208 14.88 -27.73 24.52
CA SER A 208 15.80 -28.78 24.98
C SER A 208 15.03 -29.76 25.85
N ARG A 209 14.64 -30.90 25.27
CA ARG A 209 14.46 -32.15 26.02
C ARG A 209 15.18 -33.26 25.24
N MET A 210 16.39 -33.57 25.69
CA MET A 210 17.04 -34.85 25.42
C MET A 210 16.50 -35.89 26.42
N PRO A 211 16.26 -37.15 26.00
CA PRO A 211 16.81 -38.29 26.71
C PRO A 211 18.30 -38.47 26.39
#